data_AF-A0AAU8NJG3-F1
#
_entry.id   AF-A0AAU8NJG3-F1
#
_cell.length_a   1.000
_cell.length_b   1.000
_cell.length_c   1.000
_cell.angle_alpha   90.00
_cell.angle_beta   90.00
_cell.angle_gamma   90.00
#
_symmetry.space_group_name_H-M   'P 1'
#
loop_
_entity.id
_entity.type
_entity.pdbx_description
1 polymer ?
#
loop_
_entity_poly.entity_id
_entity_poly.type
_entity_poly.pdbx_seq_one_letter_code
_entity_poly.pdbx_strand_id
1 'polypeptide(L)'
;MNCNEAQELFALVWDLPKSHPQRIAFQAHLAGCEECSEQFEVWEEAQMLLHSIPAPVTEQQAERVNRNVMDRIYAESPWLLPEEAKVNRFSAAIRKHMSLWIAAFLAIFLCSFPVHGDV
;
A
#
# COMPACT_ATOMS: atom_id res chain seq x y z
N MET A 1 11.42 34.93 -32.80
CA MET A 1 12.18 33.70 -32.51
C MET A 1 12.01 32.74 -33.66
N ASN A 2 12.97 31.83 -33.83
CA ASN A 2 12.86 30.70 -34.75
C ASN A 2 12.26 29.47 -34.02
N CYS A 3 11.92 28.41 -34.78
CA CYS A 3 11.30 27.21 -34.22
C CYS A 3 12.22 26.47 -33.23
N ASN A 4 13.54 26.46 -33.47
CA ASN A 4 14.49 25.79 -32.57
C ASN A 4 14.53 26.49 -31.20
N GLU A 5 14.62 27.82 -31.20
CA GLU A 5 14.56 28.65 -29.99
C GLU A 5 13.23 28.46 -29.24
N ALA A 6 12.12 28.28 -29.97
CA ALA A 6 10.83 28.00 -29.37
C ALA A 6 10.80 26.61 -28.70
N GLN A 7 11.30 25.57 -29.38
CA GLN A 7 11.35 24.21 -28.84
C GLN A 7 12.23 24.10 -27.58
N GLU A 8 13.36 24.81 -27.53
CA GLU A 8 14.20 24.88 -26.33
C GLU A 8 13.45 25.46 -25.13
N LEU A 9 12.46 26.32 -25.37
CA LEU A 9 11.65 26.94 -24.32
C LEU A 9 10.53 26.05 -23.79
N PHE A 10 10.20 24.91 -24.42
CA PHE A 10 9.08 24.06 -23.99
C PHE A 10 9.18 23.68 -22.51
N ALA A 11 10.36 23.24 -22.07
CA ALA A 11 10.60 22.85 -20.68
C ALA A 11 10.75 24.01 -19.70
N LEU A 12 11.09 25.20 -20.20
CA LEU A 12 11.46 26.35 -19.37
C LEU A 12 10.31 27.33 -19.20
N VAL A 13 9.40 27.45 -20.17
CA VAL A 13 8.40 28.53 -20.25
C VAL A 13 7.55 28.70 -18.99
N TRP A 14 7.33 27.61 -18.25
CA TRP A 14 6.57 27.59 -16.99
C TRP A 14 7.30 28.23 -15.82
N ASP A 15 8.63 28.13 -15.79
CA ASP A 15 9.48 28.73 -14.77
C ASP A 15 9.65 30.24 -14.98
N LEU A 16 9.42 30.72 -16.21
CA LEU A 16 9.53 32.14 -16.51
C LEU A 16 8.28 32.91 -16.08
N PRO A 17 8.43 34.12 -15.49
CA PRO A 17 7.29 34.96 -15.14
C PRO A 17 6.52 35.39 -16.39
N LYS A 18 5.22 35.65 -16.24
CA LYS A 18 4.33 36.02 -17.37
C LYS A 18 4.79 37.26 -18.13
N SER A 19 5.46 38.20 -17.46
CA SER A 19 6.00 39.42 -18.07
C SER A 19 7.38 39.24 -18.71
N HIS A 20 7.95 38.04 -18.70
CA HIS A 20 9.28 37.80 -19.25
C HIS A 20 9.27 37.94 -20.78
N PRO A 21 10.23 38.66 -21.39
CA PRO A 21 10.24 38.90 -22.83
C PRO A 21 10.28 37.61 -23.66
N GLN A 22 11.03 36.59 -23.22
CA GLN A 22 11.07 35.29 -23.91
C GLN A 22 9.72 34.57 -23.89
N ARG A 23 8.97 34.65 -22.79
CA ARG A 23 7.65 34.01 -22.68
C ARG A 23 6.63 34.70 -23.60
N ILE A 24 6.68 36.03 -23.69
CA ILE A 24 5.85 36.81 -24.60
C ILE A 24 6.18 36.46 -26.06
N ALA A 25 7.47 36.45 -26.40
CA ALA A 25 7.92 36.10 -27.75
C ALA A 25 7.55 34.66 -28.12
N PHE A 26 7.55 33.73 -27.15
CA PHE A 26 7.18 32.33 -27.34
C PHE A 26 5.69 32.18 -27.64
N GLN A 27 4.85 32.84 -26.84
CA GLN A 27 3.40 32.86 -27.09
C GLN A 27 3.05 33.48 -28.45
N ALA A 28 3.75 34.55 -28.84
CA ALA A 28 3.58 35.15 -30.15
C ALA A 28 4.00 34.20 -31.29
N HIS A 29 5.03 33.36 -31.08
CA HIS A 29 5.45 32.35 -32.05
C HIS A 29 4.46 31.20 -32.17
N LEU A 30 3.96 30.66 -31.05
CA LEU A 30 2.93 29.61 -31.07
C LEU A 30 1.66 30.07 -31.80
N ALA A 31 1.26 31.34 -31.63
CA ALA A 31 0.12 31.89 -32.36
C ALA A 31 0.33 32.00 -33.88
N GLY A 32 1.58 31.98 -34.36
CA GLY A 32 1.94 32.13 -35.77
C GLY A 32 2.51 30.88 -36.43
N CYS A 33 2.72 29.80 -35.69
CA CYS A 33 3.32 28.56 -36.19
C CYS A 33 2.54 27.34 -35.69
N GLU A 34 1.78 26.73 -36.60
CA GLU A 34 0.94 25.55 -36.35
C GLU A 34 1.76 24.37 -35.82
N GLU A 35 2.88 24.05 -36.47
CA GLU A 35 3.78 22.96 -36.08
C GLU A 35 4.27 23.10 -34.62
N CYS A 36 4.71 24.29 -34.22
CA CYS A 36 5.17 24.51 -32.85
C CYS A 36 4.01 24.49 -31.84
N SER A 37 2.81 24.92 -32.25
CA SER A 37 1.61 24.85 -31.43
C SER A 37 1.22 23.40 -31.13
N GLU A 38 1.15 22.55 -32.15
CA GLU A 38 0.80 21.13 -31.98
C GLU A 38 1.84 20.39 -31.15
N GLN A 39 3.13 20.61 -31.41
CA GLN A 39 4.19 20.00 -30.60
C GLN A 39 4.14 20.44 -29.13
N PHE A 40 3.81 21.71 -28.87
CA PHE A 40 3.70 22.22 -27.51
C PHE A 40 2.48 21.64 -26.78
N GLU A 41 1.35 21.44 -27.47
CA GLU A 41 0.17 20.77 -26.90
C GLU A 41 0.49 19.33 -26.46
N VAL A 42 1.15 18.55 -27.31
CA VAL A 42 1.62 17.18 -26.96
C VAL A 42 2.58 17.22 -25.77
N TRP A 43 3.46 18.23 -25.72
CA TRP A 43 4.37 18.41 -24.59
C TRP A 43 3.62 18.72 -23.29
N GLU A 44 2.61 19.60 -23.32
CA GLU A 44 1.77 19.93 -22.16
C GLU A 44 1.01 18.70 -21.65
N GLU A 45 0.45 17.88 -22.55
CA GLU A 45 -0.20 16.62 -22.21
C GLU A 45 0.76 15.65 -21.51
N ALA A 46 1.96 15.45 -22.06
CA ALA A 46 2.97 14.59 -21.46
C ALA A 46 3.37 15.07 -20.06
N GLN A 47 3.51 16.38 -19.88
CA GLN A 47 3.84 16.98 -18.59
C GLN A 47 2.71 16.76 -17.57
N MET A 48 1.45 16.89 -17.99
CA MET A 48 0.30 16.59 -17.13
C MET A 48 0.29 15.12 -16.71
N LEU A 49 0.54 14.20 -17.65
CA LEU A 49 0.62 12.77 -17.36
C LEU A 49 1.73 12.45 -16.36
N LEU A 50 2.92 13.05 -16.53
CA LEU A 50 4.04 12.86 -15.61
C LEU A 50 3.67 13.30 -14.17
N HIS A 51 2.99 14.43 -14.02
CA HIS A 51 2.53 14.91 -12.71
C HIS A 51 1.38 14.08 -12.12
N SER A 52 0.64 13.32 -12.94
CA SER A 52 -0.40 12.41 -12.48
C SER A 52 0.15 11.10 -11.91
N ILE A 53 1.43 10.79 -12.15
CA ILE A 53 2.06 9.57 -11.62
C ILE A 53 2.15 9.70 -10.09
N PRO A 54 1.48 8.82 -9.34
CA PRO A 54 1.53 8.86 -7.89
C PRO A 54 2.95 8.64 -7.40
N ALA A 55 3.30 9.33 -6.31
CA ALA A 55 4.60 9.17 -5.66
C ALA A 55 4.86 7.68 -5.34
N PRO A 56 6.12 7.22 -5.42
CA PRO A 56 6.45 5.85 -5.08
C PRO A 56 6.02 5.55 -3.64
N VAL A 57 5.26 4.45 -3.49
CA VAL A 57 4.79 4.01 -2.18
C VAL A 57 5.98 3.50 -1.38
N THR A 58 6.14 3.97 -0.15
CA THR A 58 7.21 3.49 0.73
C THR A 58 6.99 2.01 1.07
N GLU A 59 8.07 1.27 1.30
CA GLU A 59 7.97 -0.14 1.72
C GLU A 59 7.08 -0.32 2.96
N GLN A 60 7.16 0.61 3.91
CA GLN A 60 6.31 0.59 5.11
C GLN A 60 4.82 0.74 4.80
N GLN A 61 4.47 1.59 3.84
CA GLN A 61 3.08 1.78 3.42
C GLN A 61 2.58 0.58 2.62
N ALA A 62 3.42 0.02 1.74
CA ALA A 62 3.12 -1.22 1.04
C ALA A 62 2.90 -2.39 2.01
N GLU A 63 3.76 -2.53 3.02
CA GLU A 63 3.65 -3.59 4.02
C GLU A 63 2.42 -3.43 4.92
N ARG A 64 2.03 -2.18 5.24
CA ARG A 64 0.78 -1.92 5.97
C ARG A 64 -0.44 -2.36 5.16
N VAL A 65 -0.46 -2.07 3.86
CA VAL A 65 -1.54 -2.52 2.96
C VAL A 65 -1.54 -4.03 2.85
N ASN A 66 -0.37 -4.64 2.62
CA ASN A 66 -0.19 -6.08 2.56
C ASN A 66 -0.75 -6.78 3.80
N ARG A 67 -0.33 -6.35 5.00
CA ARG A 67 -0.83 -6.91 6.26
C ARG A 67 -2.35 -6.80 6.39
N ASN A 68 -2.93 -5.62 6.10
CA ASN A 68 -4.38 -5.43 6.17
C ASN A 68 -5.14 -6.36 5.21
N VAL A 69 -4.59 -6.59 4.01
CA VAL A 69 -5.15 -7.52 3.02
C VAL A 69 -5.06 -8.95 3.53
N MET A 70 -3.89 -9.37 4.03
CA MET A 70 -3.69 -10.72 4.56
C MET A 70 -4.58 -10.99 5.79
N ASP A 71 -4.71 -10.03 6.70
CA ASP A 71 -5.59 -10.14 7.87
C ASP A 71 -7.05 -10.40 7.47
N ARG A 72 -7.53 -9.67 6.45
CA ARG A 72 -8.87 -9.88 5.92
C ARG A 72 -9.03 -11.23 5.22
N ILE A 73 -8.06 -11.64 4.41
CA ILE A 73 -8.04 -12.96 3.75
C ILE A 73 -8.13 -14.08 4.80
N TYR A 74 -7.34 -13.98 5.87
CA TYR A 74 -7.34 -14.98 6.93
C TYR A 74 -8.63 -14.98 7.75
N ALA A 75 -9.28 -13.83 7.91
CA ALA A 75 -10.59 -13.74 8.55
C ALA A 75 -11.69 -14.40 7.70
N GLU A 76 -11.70 -14.16 6.38
CA GLU A 76 -12.67 -14.74 5.46
C GLU A 76 -12.40 -16.23 5.18
N SER A 77 -11.13 -16.64 5.15
CA SER A 77 -10.70 -17.99 4.79
C SER A 77 -9.73 -18.58 5.82
N PRO A 78 -10.22 -19.07 6.97
CA PRO A 78 -9.36 -19.48 8.10
C PRO A 78 -8.43 -20.67 7.83
N TRP A 79 -8.67 -21.44 6.78
CA TRP A 79 -7.82 -22.60 6.43
C TRP A 79 -6.47 -22.19 5.84
N LEU A 80 -6.35 -20.98 5.29
CA LEU A 80 -5.14 -20.39 4.70
C LEU A 80 -4.15 -19.86 5.74
N LEU A 81 -4.52 -19.82 7.02
CA LEU A 81 -3.64 -19.38 8.09
C LEU A 81 -2.37 -20.26 8.15
N PRO A 82 -1.17 -19.66 8.24
CA PRO A 82 0.07 -20.38 8.46
C PRO A 82 -0.02 -21.27 9.71
N GLU A 83 0.64 -22.43 9.70
CA GLU A 83 0.55 -23.40 10.79
C GLU A 83 1.07 -22.81 12.12
N GLU A 84 2.11 -21.97 12.05
CA GLU A 84 2.65 -21.21 13.17
C GLU A 84 1.66 -20.18 13.76
N ALA A 85 0.73 -19.66 12.96
CA ALA A 85 -0.30 -18.73 13.42
C ALA A 85 -1.50 -19.47 14.04
N LYS A 86 -1.80 -20.70 13.59
CA LYS A 86 -2.89 -21.53 14.14
C LYS A 86 -2.67 -21.88 15.62
N VAL A 87 -1.41 -22.09 16.05
CA VAL A 87 -1.07 -22.45 17.43
C VAL A 87 -1.23 -21.30 18.43
N ASN A 88 -1.25 -20.06 17.96
CA ASN A 88 -1.34 -18.87 18.81
C ASN A 88 -2.78 -18.40 19.05
N ARG A 89 -3.79 -19.10 18.48
CA ARG A 89 -5.20 -18.75 18.68
C ARG A 89 -5.69 -19.02 20.11
N PHE A 90 -5.04 -19.94 20.84
CA PHE A 90 -5.28 -20.15 22.26
C PHE A 90 -4.23 -19.38 23.06
N SER A 91 -4.66 -18.28 23.68
CA SER A 91 -3.85 -17.53 24.64
C SER A 91 -3.18 -18.48 25.63
N ALA A 92 -1.90 -18.23 25.95
CA ALA A 92 -1.16 -19.01 26.93
C ALA A 92 -1.89 -19.13 28.28
N ALA A 93 -2.76 -18.17 28.62
CA ALA A 93 -3.61 -18.22 29.80
C ALA A 93 -4.67 -19.34 29.71
N ILE A 94 -5.34 -19.51 28.55
CA ILE A 94 -6.38 -20.53 28.36
C ILE A 94 -5.78 -21.94 28.51
N ARG A 95 -4.56 -22.16 28.02
CA ARG A 95 -3.85 -23.43 28.19
C ARG A 95 -3.59 -23.78 29.65
N LYS A 96 -3.21 -22.80 30.48
CA LYS A 96 -2.99 -23.00 31.93
C LYS A 96 -4.29 -23.35 32.66
N HIS A 97 -5.39 -22.66 32.35
CA HIS A 97 -6.69 -22.96 32.94
C HIS A 97 -7.18 -24.35 32.52
N MET A 98 -7.03 -24.73 31.24
CA MET A 98 -7.41 -26.07 30.76
C MET A 98 -6.62 -27.18 31.46
N SER A 99 -5.32 -26.99 31.67
CA SER A 99 -4.50 -27.96 32.41
C SER A 99 -4.98 -28.14 33.85
N LEU A 100 -5.38 -27.06 34.53
CA LEU A 100 -5.94 -27.12 35.88
C LEU A 100 -7.27 -27.90 35.92
N TRP A 101 -8.18 -27.63 34.97
CA TRP A 101 -9.45 -28.34 34.86
C TRP A 101 -9.26 -29.83 34.58
N ILE A 102 -8.35 -30.18 33.67
CA ILE A 102 -8.02 -31.58 33.35
C ILE A 102 -7.47 -32.28 34.60
N ALA A 103 -6.53 -31.66 35.33
CA ALA A 103 -5.98 -32.23 36.55
C ALA A 103 -7.04 -32.41 37.64
N ALA A 104 -7.96 -31.45 37.81
CA ALA A 104 -9.05 -31.54 38.75
C ALA A 104 -10.02 -32.68 38.42
N PHE A 105 -10.43 -32.82 37.16
CA PHE A 105 -11.27 -33.95 36.73
C PHE A 105 -10.57 -35.29 36.86
N LEU A 106 -9.26 -35.35 36.58
CA LEU A 106 -8.47 -36.56 36.72
C LEU A 106 -8.31 -36.96 38.20
N ALA A 107 -8.17 -35.99 39.11
CA ALA A 107 -8.16 -36.24 40.54
C ALA A 107 -9.52 -36.74 41.04
N ILE A 108 -10.63 -36.12 40.62
CA ILE A 108 -11.99 -36.57 40.97
C ILE A 108 -12.22 -38.00 40.46
N PHE A 109 -11.82 -38.28 39.22
CA PHE A 109 -11.90 -39.61 38.63
C PHE A 109 -11.13 -40.60 39.50
N LEU A 110 -9.84 -40.38 39.75
CA LEU A 110 -9.00 -41.28 40.56
C LEU A 110 -9.49 -41.45 42.00
N CYS A 111 -10.02 -40.41 42.64
CA CYS A 111 -10.59 -40.48 43.99
C CYS A 111 -11.97 -41.13 44.03
N SER A 112 -12.66 -41.25 42.89
CA SER A 112 -13.94 -41.97 42.79
C SER A 112 -13.76 -43.48 42.60
N PHE A 113 -12.57 -43.96 42.27
CA PHE A 113 -12.30 -45.38 42.05
C PHE A 113 -11.93 -46.26 43.27
N PRO A 114 -11.57 -45.78 44.48
CA PRO A 114 -11.18 -46.69 45.55
C PRO A 114 -12.16 -46.65 46.73
N VAL A 115 -13.31 -47.35 46.62
CA VAL A 115 -13.99 -48.12 47.70
C VAL A 115 -15.01 -49.08 47.05
N HIS A 116 -14.58 -50.10 46.31
CA HIS A 116 -15.36 -51.35 46.04
C HIS A 116 -14.45 -52.43 45.42
N GLY A 117 -13.28 -52.61 46.02
CA GLY A 117 -12.31 -53.63 45.63
C GLY A 117 -11.52 -54.12 46.83
N ASP A 118 -12.24 -54.46 47.91
CA ASP A 118 -11.67 -55.24 49.00
C ASP A 118 -11.71 -56.72 48.63
N VAL A 119 -10.51 -57.32 48.58
CA VAL A 119 -10.11 -58.70 48.93
C VAL A 119 -11.03 -59.86 48.54
#